data_AF-W9UZ33-F1
#
_entry.id   AF-W9UZ33-F1
#
_cell.length_a   1.000
_cell.length_b   1.000
_cell.length_c   1.000
_cell.angle_alpha   90.00
_cell.angle_beta   90.00
_cell.angle_gamma   90.00
#
_symmetry.space_group_name_H-M   'P 1'
#
loop_
_entity.id
_entity.type
_entity.pdbx_description
1 polymer ?
#
loop_
_entity_poly.entity_id
_entity_poly.type
_entity_poly.pdbx_seq_one_letter_code
_entity_poly.pdbx_strand_id
1 'polypeptide(L)'
;MELDQLDQIAAAHLEGYLVRKDLVRTFARQFPVPTYVVEFLLGRYCASTDPDEIEEGLEIVQRQLESRTVRAGEEELFKARAYKNGTVKLIDLVSARFSQKDNGYVATLPSVQLNRVRINDNVVDDNERLLTGGFYAEITLEYDSLIAEEKGDAFGIKDLRPIQLSKRDVLDDLAEARKQFTSQQWKDFLLRSIGLEANALSDRAKDANLLRMVPFVERNYNLVELGPRGTGKSHLFQQVSPYAHLISGGKATIAKMFVNNASGARGLVCQYDVVCFDEVSGISFDSKEGINIMKGYMESGEFSRGKESIRADGSMVFVGNFDVDVEHQQRVGHLFGPLPPEMRDDTAWMDRIHCYLPAGMCRK
;
A
#
# COMPACT_ATOMS: atom_id res chain seq x y z
N MET A 1 -4.01 -30.26 0.75
CA MET A 1 -2.64 -29.89 0.33
C MET A 1 -1.75 -30.18 1.52
N GLU A 2 -0.60 -30.81 1.30
CA GLU A 2 0.31 -31.21 2.39
C GLU A 2 1.24 -30.04 2.72
N LEU A 3 1.41 -29.72 4.01
CA LEU A 3 2.30 -28.64 4.46
C LEU A 3 3.75 -29.06 4.24
N ASP A 4 4.53 -28.24 3.53
CA ASP A 4 5.96 -28.50 3.34
C ASP A 4 6.77 -28.19 4.61
N GLN A 5 8.06 -28.50 4.60
CA GLN A 5 8.94 -28.24 5.75
C GLN A 5 8.96 -26.76 6.15
N LEU A 6 8.90 -25.85 5.18
CA LEU A 6 8.93 -24.41 5.46
C LEU A 6 7.64 -23.96 6.14
N ASP A 7 6.51 -24.49 5.68
CA ASP A 7 5.20 -24.24 6.28
C ASP A 7 5.13 -24.78 7.72
N GLN A 8 5.72 -25.95 7.98
CA GLN A 8 5.78 -26.53 9.33
C GLN A 8 6.61 -25.68 10.30
N ILE A 9 7.80 -25.21 9.88
CA ILE A 9 8.63 -24.32 10.70
C ILE A 9 7.90 -23.00 10.96
N ALA A 10 7.30 -22.42 9.92
CA ALA A 10 6.54 -21.17 10.06
C ALA A 10 5.37 -21.36 11.03
N ALA A 11 4.54 -22.40 10.86
CA ALA A 11 3.39 -22.67 11.71
C ALA A 11 3.76 -22.85 13.18
N ALA A 12 4.92 -23.46 13.46
CA ALA A 12 5.39 -23.68 14.82
C ALA A 12 5.89 -22.40 15.53
N HIS A 13 6.34 -21.38 14.78
CA HIS A 13 7.04 -20.22 15.34
C HIS A 13 6.40 -18.85 15.03
N LEU A 14 5.41 -18.80 14.14
CA LEU A 14 4.76 -17.58 13.67
C LEU A 14 3.23 -17.67 13.75
N GLU A 15 2.71 -18.39 14.74
CA GLU A 15 1.27 -18.50 14.97
C GLU A 15 0.61 -17.10 15.09
N GLY A 16 -0.52 -16.91 14.41
CA GLY A 16 -1.21 -15.61 14.33
C GLY A 16 -0.59 -14.60 13.34
N TYR A 17 0.53 -14.92 12.69
CA TYR A 17 1.15 -14.09 11.64
C TYR A 17 1.04 -14.70 10.23
N LEU A 18 0.56 -15.93 10.13
CA LEU A 18 0.48 -16.66 8.87
C LEU A 18 -0.89 -16.55 8.23
N VAL A 19 -0.87 -16.40 6.91
CA VAL A 19 -2.06 -16.40 6.07
C VAL A 19 -1.79 -17.30 4.88
N ARG A 20 -2.71 -18.23 4.64
CA ARG A 20 -2.69 -19.10 3.47
C ARG A 20 -3.02 -18.31 2.20
N LYS A 21 -2.02 -18.10 1.33
CA LYS A 21 -2.14 -17.29 0.11
C LYS A 21 -3.06 -17.89 -0.95
N ASP A 22 -3.25 -19.20 -0.96
CA ASP A 22 -4.21 -19.86 -1.84
C ASP A 22 -5.65 -19.45 -1.51
N LEU A 23 -5.99 -19.32 -0.22
CA LEU A 23 -7.29 -18.83 0.21
C LEU A 23 -7.52 -17.38 -0.22
N VAL A 24 -6.51 -16.53 -0.05
CA VAL A 24 -6.55 -15.10 -0.44
C VAL A 24 -6.95 -14.94 -1.91
N ARG A 25 -6.40 -15.78 -2.80
CA ARG A 25 -6.70 -15.74 -4.24
C ARG A 25 -8.18 -15.98 -4.56
N THR A 26 -8.89 -16.71 -3.70
CA THR A 26 -10.33 -16.97 -3.87
C THR A 26 -11.13 -15.68 -3.74
N PHE A 27 -10.76 -14.80 -2.81
CA PHE A 27 -11.46 -13.52 -2.56
C PHE A 27 -10.85 -12.35 -3.34
N ALA A 28 -9.60 -12.47 -3.78
CA ALA A 28 -8.90 -11.42 -4.51
C ALA A 28 -9.71 -11.00 -5.75
N ARG A 29 -9.94 -9.69 -5.90
CA ARG A 29 -10.73 -9.05 -6.97
C ARG A 29 -12.25 -9.28 -6.91
N GLN A 30 -12.78 -10.05 -5.97
CA GLN A 30 -14.23 -10.18 -5.79
C GLN A 30 -14.84 -8.97 -5.05
N PHE A 31 -14.03 -8.34 -4.20
CA PHE A 31 -14.42 -7.23 -3.35
C PHE A 31 -13.57 -5.99 -3.65
N PRO A 32 -14.14 -4.77 -3.53
CA PRO A 32 -13.45 -3.52 -3.82
C PRO A 32 -12.52 -3.09 -2.67
N VAL A 33 -11.70 -4.01 -2.16
CA VAL A 33 -10.70 -3.75 -1.11
C VAL A 33 -9.32 -4.29 -1.50
N PRO A 34 -8.23 -3.70 -1.01
CA PRO A 34 -6.88 -4.22 -1.25
C PRO A 34 -6.66 -5.64 -0.72
N THR A 35 -5.73 -6.38 -1.33
CA THR A 35 -5.45 -7.78 -0.93
C THR A 35 -5.03 -7.88 0.54
N TYR A 36 -4.23 -6.95 1.05
CA TYR A 36 -3.82 -6.97 2.46
C TYR A 36 -4.99 -6.88 3.46
N VAL A 37 -6.13 -6.29 3.05
CA VAL A 37 -7.35 -6.24 3.88
C VAL A 37 -7.97 -7.63 3.99
N VAL A 38 -8.03 -8.35 2.86
CA VAL A 38 -8.48 -9.74 2.81
C VAL A 38 -7.53 -10.63 3.61
N GLU A 39 -6.22 -10.43 3.47
CA GLU A 39 -5.21 -11.18 4.21
C GLU A 39 -5.34 -10.98 5.71
N PHE A 40 -5.60 -9.76 6.18
CA PHE A 40 -5.85 -9.50 7.60
C PHE A 40 -7.06 -10.26 8.13
N LEU A 41 -8.18 -10.27 7.38
CA LEU A 41 -9.39 -10.99 7.79
C LEU A 41 -9.15 -12.50 7.81
N LEU A 42 -8.49 -13.05 6.78
CA LEU A 42 -8.12 -14.47 6.75
C LEU A 42 -7.12 -14.82 7.86
N GLY A 43 -6.14 -13.98 8.16
CA GLY A 43 -5.23 -14.19 9.28
C GLY A 43 -5.91 -14.14 10.64
N ARG A 44 -7.07 -13.48 10.74
CA ARG A 44 -7.84 -13.41 11.98
C ARG A 44 -8.75 -14.62 12.19
N TYR A 45 -9.35 -15.15 11.12
CA TYR A 45 -10.36 -16.21 11.22
C TYR A 45 -9.90 -17.57 10.67
N CYS A 46 -8.78 -17.62 9.93
CA CYS A 46 -8.27 -18.82 9.27
C CYS A 46 -6.78 -19.07 9.59
N ALA A 47 -6.26 -18.54 10.71
CA ALA A 47 -4.90 -18.80 11.19
C ALA A 47 -4.80 -20.17 11.90
N SER A 48 -5.28 -21.22 11.24
CA SER A 48 -5.20 -22.60 11.70
C SER A 48 -4.69 -23.50 10.58
N THR A 49 -4.19 -24.67 10.94
CA THR A 49 -3.85 -25.75 9.99
C THR A 49 -4.95 -26.80 9.91
N ASP A 50 -5.97 -26.74 10.77
CA ASP A 50 -7.14 -27.61 10.76
C ASP A 50 -8.09 -27.23 9.60
N PRO A 51 -8.38 -28.14 8.67
CA PRO A 51 -9.32 -27.89 7.57
C PRO A 51 -10.71 -27.41 8.01
N ASP A 52 -11.25 -27.93 9.10
CA ASP A 52 -12.62 -27.62 9.55
C ASP A 52 -12.68 -26.19 10.11
N GLU A 53 -11.69 -25.80 10.92
CA GLU A 53 -11.57 -24.43 11.42
C GLU A 53 -11.35 -23.42 10.29
N ILE A 54 -10.57 -23.80 9.27
CA ILE A 54 -10.36 -22.97 8.08
C ILE A 54 -11.69 -22.77 7.34
N GLU A 55 -12.48 -23.81 7.13
CA GLU A 55 -13.75 -23.73 6.41
C GLU A 55 -14.75 -22.81 7.11
N GLU A 56 -14.91 -22.96 8.44
CA GLU A 56 -15.75 -22.05 9.24
C GLU A 56 -15.24 -20.59 9.15
N GLY A 57 -13.92 -20.41 9.25
CA GLY A 57 -13.29 -19.10 9.12
C GLY A 57 -13.55 -18.44 7.75
N LEU A 58 -13.52 -19.22 6.67
CA LEU A 58 -13.79 -18.75 5.31
C LEU A 58 -15.23 -18.24 5.15
N GLU A 59 -16.21 -18.93 5.72
CA GLU A 59 -17.61 -18.48 5.70
C GLU A 59 -17.79 -17.15 6.43
N ILE A 60 -17.10 -16.98 7.57
CA ILE A 60 -17.12 -15.72 8.34
C ILE A 60 -16.52 -14.59 7.50
N VAL A 61 -15.36 -14.82 6.86
CA VAL A 61 -14.68 -13.81 6.02
C VAL A 61 -15.54 -13.42 4.82
N GLN A 62 -16.12 -14.39 4.10
CA GLN A 62 -17.03 -14.15 2.98
C GLN A 62 -18.19 -13.25 3.42
N ARG A 63 -18.88 -13.63 4.50
CA ARG A 63 -20.03 -12.87 5.03
C ARG A 63 -19.64 -11.45 5.44
N GLN A 64 -18.46 -11.26 6.04
CA GLN A 64 -17.99 -9.93 6.44
C GLN A 64 -17.67 -9.06 5.23
N LEU A 65 -16.96 -9.60 4.24
CA LEU A 65 -16.64 -8.85 3.02
C LEU A 65 -17.90 -8.47 2.24
N GLU A 66 -18.85 -9.40 2.06
CA GLU A 66 -20.13 -9.13 1.38
C GLU A 66 -20.97 -8.07 2.07
N SER A 67 -21.04 -8.09 3.41
CA SER A 67 -21.89 -7.17 4.16
C SER A 67 -21.28 -5.80 4.45
N ARG A 68 -19.94 -5.68 4.41
CA ARG A 68 -19.22 -4.49 4.87
C ARG A 68 -18.46 -3.75 3.77
N THR A 69 -18.17 -4.38 2.64
CA THR A 69 -17.52 -3.66 1.53
C THR A 69 -18.58 -2.90 0.71
N VAL A 70 -18.31 -1.62 0.41
CA VAL A 70 -19.23 -0.80 -0.38
C VAL A 70 -18.84 -0.93 -1.84
N ARG A 71 -19.75 -1.45 -2.68
CA ARG A 71 -19.53 -1.50 -4.13
C ARG A 71 -19.90 -0.17 -4.77
N ALA A 72 -19.34 0.10 -5.95
CA ALA A 72 -19.67 1.30 -6.71
C ALA A 72 -21.19 1.37 -6.96
N GLY A 73 -21.81 2.49 -6.57
CA GLY A 73 -23.26 2.69 -6.64
C GLY A 73 -24.05 2.25 -5.40
N GLU A 74 -23.42 1.64 -4.39
CA GLU A 74 -24.06 1.24 -3.14
C GLU A 74 -23.86 2.25 -2.00
N GLU A 75 -23.27 3.41 -2.27
CA GLU A 75 -22.89 4.39 -1.25
C GLU A 75 -24.13 4.91 -0.48
N GLU A 76 -25.19 5.22 -1.22
CA GLU A 76 -26.47 5.66 -0.64
C GLU A 76 -27.20 4.53 0.10
N LEU A 77 -26.97 3.26 -0.26
CA LEU A 77 -27.56 2.13 0.46
C LEU A 77 -26.98 2.01 1.87
N PHE A 78 -25.66 2.18 2.02
CA PHE A 78 -25.01 2.19 3.34
C PHE A 78 -25.45 3.38 4.19
N LYS A 79 -25.53 4.59 3.61
CA LYS A 79 -26.07 5.77 4.28
C LYS A 79 -27.51 5.56 4.74
N ALA A 80 -28.37 4.99 3.88
CA ALA A 80 -29.76 4.70 4.22
C ALA A 80 -29.89 3.63 5.32
N ARG A 81 -29.01 2.63 5.34
CA ARG A 81 -28.95 1.63 6.42
C ARG A 81 -28.55 2.27 7.75
N ALA A 82 -27.53 3.13 7.77
CA ALA A 82 -27.17 3.90 8.97
C ALA A 82 -28.34 4.77 9.44
N TYR A 83 -29.01 5.48 8.52
CA TYR A 83 -30.19 6.29 8.81
C TYR A 83 -31.33 5.48 9.43
N LYS A 84 -31.69 4.33 8.84
CA LYS A 84 -32.84 3.52 9.29
C LYS A 84 -32.56 2.71 10.56
N ASN A 85 -31.35 2.18 10.68
CA ASN A 85 -30.99 1.24 11.74
C ASN A 85 -30.14 1.90 12.85
N GLY A 86 -29.88 3.20 12.74
CA GLY A 86 -28.97 3.97 13.59
C GLY A 86 -27.49 3.76 13.27
N THR A 87 -27.09 2.54 12.87
CA THR A 87 -25.69 2.22 12.51
C THR A 87 -25.58 1.24 11.36
N VAL A 88 -24.42 1.26 10.68
CA VAL A 88 -24.00 0.25 9.71
C VAL A 88 -22.50 0.00 9.86
N LYS A 89 -22.06 -1.26 9.69
CA LYS A 89 -20.64 -1.59 9.64
C LYS A 89 -20.16 -1.59 8.21
N LEU A 90 -19.00 -1.00 7.97
CA LEU A 90 -18.35 -0.96 6.66
C LEU A 90 -16.83 -1.10 6.80
N ILE A 91 -16.17 -1.52 5.72
CA ILE A 91 -14.71 -1.52 5.61
C ILE A 91 -14.34 -0.40 4.63
N ASP A 92 -13.56 0.57 5.08
CA ASP A 92 -13.17 1.71 4.26
C ASP A 92 -11.79 2.24 4.67
N LEU A 93 -11.16 2.96 3.76
CA LEU A 93 -10.02 3.81 4.05
C LEU A 93 -10.52 5.00 4.87
N VAL A 94 -10.01 5.17 6.08
CA VAL A 94 -10.36 6.30 6.94
C VAL A 94 -9.16 7.21 7.13
N SER A 95 -9.37 8.51 6.90
CA SER A 95 -8.43 9.57 7.24
C SER A 95 -9.16 10.67 8.00
N ALA A 96 -8.43 11.48 8.75
CA ALA A 96 -8.95 12.60 9.51
C ALA A 96 -8.12 13.86 9.26
N ARG A 97 -8.72 15.01 9.56
CA ARG A 97 -8.04 16.30 9.58
C ARG A 97 -8.60 17.16 10.70
N PHE A 98 -7.77 18.05 11.23
CA PHE A 98 -8.25 19.09 12.11
C PHE A 98 -9.08 20.12 11.32
N SER A 99 -10.22 20.52 11.86
CA SER A 99 -11.10 21.51 11.26
C SER A 99 -11.42 22.61 12.26
N GLN A 100 -10.90 23.81 11.98
CA GLN A 100 -11.19 24.99 12.80
C GLN A 100 -12.68 25.35 12.82
N LYS A 101 -13.39 25.09 11.72
CA LYS A 101 -14.85 25.31 11.62
C LYS A 101 -15.62 24.42 12.61
N ASP A 102 -15.11 23.22 12.85
CA ASP A 102 -15.74 22.21 13.71
C ASP A 102 -15.20 22.21 15.13
N ASN A 103 -14.11 22.97 15.34
CA ASN A 103 -13.34 22.97 16.57
C ASN A 103 -12.96 21.54 17.02
N GLY A 104 -12.46 20.74 16.08
CA GLY A 104 -12.10 19.34 16.34
C GLY A 104 -11.73 18.58 15.07
N TYR A 105 -11.65 17.26 15.16
CA TYR A 105 -11.33 16.41 14.02
C TYR A 105 -12.57 16.05 13.19
N VAL A 106 -12.37 15.97 11.89
CA VAL A 106 -13.37 15.42 10.95
C VAL A 106 -12.74 14.34 10.10
N ALA A 107 -13.44 13.22 9.96
CA ALA A 107 -13.02 12.08 9.18
C ALA A 107 -13.57 12.13 7.74
N THR A 108 -12.86 11.46 6.83
CA THR A 108 -13.25 11.21 5.45
C THR A 108 -13.39 9.70 5.24
N LEU A 109 -14.52 9.30 4.66
CA LEU A 109 -14.88 7.93 4.29
C LEU A 109 -15.21 7.92 2.78
N PRO A 110 -14.22 7.61 1.91
CA PRO A 110 -14.36 7.73 0.47
C PRO A 110 -15.36 6.72 -0.11
N SER A 111 -15.46 5.51 0.45
CA SER A 111 -16.35 4.48 -0.09
C SER A 111 -17.83 4.82 0.06
N VAL A 112 -18.19 5.70 1.01
CA VAL A 112 -19.53 6.29 1.14
C VAL A 112 -19.58 7.77 0.72
N GLN A 113 -18.51 8.30 0.12
CA GLN A 113 -18.42 9.69 -0.34
C GLN A 113 -18.74 10.73 0.75
N LEU A 114 -18.30 10.47 1.98
CA LEU A 114 -18.45 11.43 3.08
C LEU A 114 -17.08 12.06 3.37
N ASN A 115 -16.97 13.38 3.24
CA ASN A 115 -15.73 14.14 3.45
C ASN A 115 -15.69 14.89 4.80
N ARG A 116 -16.73 14.70 5.60
CA ARG A 116 -16.97 15.41 6.86
C ARG A 116 -17.84 14.53 7.76
N VAL A 117 -17.18 13.60 8.44
CA VAL A 117 -17.80 12.66 9.38
C VAL A 117 -17.29 12.98 10.78
N ARG A 118 -18.19 13.01 11.78
CA ARG A 118 -17.80 13.23 13.17
C ARG A 118 -16.93 12.07 13.65
N ILE A 119 -15.87 12.35 14.37
CA ILE A 119 -15.00 11.35 14.99
C ILE A 119 -14.57 11.85 16.37
N ASN A 120 -14.45 10.95 17.34
CA ASN A 120 -14.00 11.32 18.68
C ASN A 120 -12.50 11.62 18.67
N ASP A 121 -12.09 12.69 19.35
CA ASP A 121 -10.69 13.13 19.40
C ASP A 121 -9.75 12.03 19.93
N ASN A 122 -10.16 11.27 20.95
CA ASN A 122 -9.35 10.17 21.50
C ASN A 122 -9.05 9.10 20.44
N VAL A 123 -10.00 8.82 19.53
CA VAL A 123 -9.78 7.84 18.44
C VAL A 123 -8.69 8.35 17.50
N VAL A 124 -8.62 9.67 17.28
CA VAL A 124 -7.59 10.29 16.44
C VAL A 124 -6.24 10.31 17.17
N ASP A 125 -6.23 10.67 18.45
CA ASP A 125 -5.02 10.73 19.26
C ASP A 125 -4.37 9.35 19.41
N ASP A 126 -5.17 8.30 19.60
CA ASP A 126 -4.71 6.91 19.65
C ASP A 126 -4.24 6.39 18.27
N ASN A 127 -4.57 7.09 17.19
CA ASN A 127 -4.30 6.68 15.81
C ASN A 127 -3.80 7.85 14.94
N GLU A 128 -2.63 8.40 15.26
CA GLU A 128 -2.03 9.55 14.56
C GLU A 128 -1.98 9.40 13.03
N ARG A 129 -1.90 8.17 12.52
CA ARG A 129 -1.92 7.86 11.08
C ARG A 129 -3.19 8.36 10.37
N LEU A 130 -4.30 8.54 11.10
CA LEU A 130 -5.50 9.17 10.55
C LEU A 130 -5.17 10.56 9.96
N LEU A 131 -4.21 11.29 10.53
CA LEU A 131 -3.84 12.65 10.12
C LEU A 131 -2.81 12.73 8.97
N THR A 132 -2.13 11.63 8.63
CA THR A 132 -0.99 11.64 7.69
C THR A 132 -1.23 10.88 6.39
N GLY A 133 -2.35 10.16 6.27
CA GLY A 133 -2.71 9.41 5.06
C GLY A 133 -3.84 8.40 5.28
N GLY A 134 -4.16 8.09 6.53
CA GLY A 134 -5.22 7.16 6.87
C GLY A 134 -4.81 5.69 6.73
N PHE A 135 -5.78 4.81 6.95
CA PHE A 135 -5.63 3.37 6.82
C PHE A 135 -7.00 2.70 6.66
N TYR A 136 -7.03 1.45 6.18
CA TYR A 136 -8.26 0.68 6.14
C TYR A 136 -8.67 0.25 7.55
N ALA A 137 -9.95 0.40 7.86
CA ALA A 137 -10.52 0.04 9.15
C ALA A 137 -11.89 -0.63 8.98
N GLU A 138 -12.27 -1.46 9.96
CA GLU A 138 -13.67 -1.77 10.20
C GLU A 138 -14.31 -0.60 10.94
N ILE A 139 -15.33 0.01 10.35
CA ILE A 139 -15.93 1.27 10.81
C ILE A 139 -17.39 1.01 11.12
N THR A 140 -17.84 1.42 12.30
CA THR A 140 -19.26 1.53 12.62
C THR A 140 -19.70 2.96 12.35
N LEU A 141 -20.31 3.17 11.18
CA LEU A 141 -20.91 4.45 10.80
C LEU A 141 -22.26 4.59 11.49
N GLU A 142 -22.44 5.67 12.23
CA GLU A 142 -23.70 6.04 12.86
C GLU A 142 -24.37 7.22 12.16
N TYR A 143 -25.70 7.27 12.25
CA TYR A 143 -26.51 8.43 11.90
C TYR A 143 -27.20 8.96 13.16
N ASP A 144 -27.00 10.23 13.47
CA ASP A 144 -27.65 10.93 14.58
C ASP A 144 -28.60 12.00 14.04
N SER A 145 -29.91 11.79 14.25
CA SER A 145 -30.96 12.70 13.78
C SER A 145 -31.00 14.03 14.54
N LEU A 146 -30.64 14.04 15.84
CA LEU A 146 -30.64 15.27 16.64
C LEU A 146 -29.52 16.19 16.18
N ILE A 147 -28.33 15.63 15.94
CA ILE A 147 -27.20 16.40 15.42
C ILE A 147 -27.45 16.84 13.97
N ALA A 148 -28.18 16.06 13.19
CA ALA A 148 -28.60 16.45 11.84
C ALA A 148 -29.43 17.74 11.85
N GLU A 149 -30.38 17.85 12.79
CA GLU A 149 -31.26 19.02 12.94
C GLU A 149 -30.50 20.27 13.44
N GLU A 150 -29.53 20.10 14.34
CA GLU A 150 -28.79 21.22 14.93
C GLU A 150 -27.62 21.73 14.06
N LYS A 151 -26.87 20.81 13.44
CA LYS A 151 -25.57 21.12 12.80
C LYS A 151 -25.47 20.67 11.34
N GLY A 152 -26.40 19.86 10.85
CA GLY A 152 -26.38 19.30 9.48
C GLY A 152 -25.40 18.13 9.26
N ASP A 153 -24.56 17.80 10.24
CA ASP A 153 -23.53 16.75 10.16
C ASP A 153 -23.99 15.45 10.84
N ALA A 154 -24.97 14.77 10.23
CA ALA A 154 -25.65 13.62 10.83
C ALA A 154 -24.73 12.41 11.07
N PHE A 155 -23.72 12.21 10.20
CA PHE A 155 -22.89 11.01 10.23
C PHE A 155 -21.72 11.10 11.21
N GLY A 156 -21.50 10.03 11.96
CA GLY A 156 -20.38 9.88 12.89
C GLY A 156 -19.71 8.51 12.81
N ILE A 157 -18.47 8.43 13.26
CA ILE A 157 -17.76 7.17 13.50
C ILE A 157 -17.97 6.81 14.97
N LYS A 158 -18.78 5.78 15.22
CA LYS A 158 -19.06 5.28 16.56
C LYS A 158 -17.96 4.36 17.07
N ASP A 159 -17.41 3.54 16.19
CA ASP A 159 -16.34 2.59 16.48
C ASP A 159 -15.42 2.46 15.27
N LEU A 160 -14.13 2.32 15.51
CA LEU A 160 -13.09 2.25 14.49
C LEU A 160 -12.05 1.22 14.92
N ARG A 161 -11.91 0.17 14.12
CA ARG A 161 -10.89 -0.86 14.34
C ARG A 161 -9.93 -0.91 13.14
N PRO A 162 -8.66 -0.53 13.31
CA PRO A 162 -7.67 -0.62 12.25
C PRO A 162 -7.52 -2.05 11.72
N ILE A 163 -7.45 -2.21 10.40
CA ILE A 163 -7.11 -3.45 9.70
C ILE A 163 -5.59 -3.46 9.53
N GLN A 164 -4.89 -3.70 10.63
CA GLN A 164 -3.42 -3.73 10.70
C GLN A 164 -2.98 -4.76 11.75
N LEU A 165 -1.79 -5.31 11.58
CA LEU A 165 -1.13 -6.13 12.60
C LEU A 165 -0.95 -5.29 13.88
N SER A 166 -1.66 -5.67 14.92
CA SER A 166 -1.88 -4.87 16.13
C SER A 166 -0.93 -5.26 17.28
N LYS A 167 0.32 -5.64 16.96
CA LYS A 167 1.32 -6.04 17.96
C LYS A 167 2.54 -5.13 17.89
N ARG A 168 2.89 -4.54 19.04
CA ARG A 168 4.07 -3.68 19.20
C ARG A 168 5.39 -4.46 19.07
N ASP A 169 5.39 -5.74 19.46
CA ASP A 169 6.61 -6.56 19.58
C ASP A 169 6.84 -7.48 18.36
N VAL A 170 6.20 -7.19 17.22
CA VAL A 170 6.26 -8.03 16.00
C VAL A 170 7.70 -8.25 15.49
N LEU A 171 8.58 -7.27 15.66
CA LEU A 171 9.97 -7.38 15.23
C LEU A 171 10.76 -8.36 16.10
N ASP A 172 10.49 -8.39 17.41
CA ASP A 172 11.13 -9.32 18.33
C ASP A 172 10.65 -10.76 18.06
N ASP A 173 9.34 -10.95 17.85
CA ASP A 173 8.77 -12.23 17.45
C ASP A 173 9.40 -12.75 16.14
N LEU A 174 9.50 -11.89 15.12
CA LEU A 174 10.15 -12.24 13.84
C LEU A 174 11.64 -12.55 14.00
N ALA A 175 12.35 -11.82 14.86
CA ALA A 175 13.77 -12.03 15.13
C ALA A 175 14.02 -13.37 15.83
N GLU A 176 13.14 -13.78 16.75
CA GLU A 176 13.22 -15.09 17.40
C GLU A 176 12.90 -16.21 16.41
N ALA A 177 11.80 -16.07 15.65
CA ALA A 177 11.43 -17.05 14.63
C ALA A 177 12.55 -17.24 13.59
N ARG A 178 13.20 -16.16 13.14
CA ARG A 178 14.32 -16.19 12.19
C ARG A 178 15.42 -17.17 12.59
N LYS A 179 15.67 -17.39 13.88
CA LYS A 179 16.72 -18.31 14.39
C LYS A 179 16.43 -19.77 14.03
N GLN A 180 15.17 -20.10 13.77
CA GLN A 180 14.71 -21.45 13.43
C GLN A 180 14.81 -21.76 11.93
N PHE A 181 15.14 -20.75 11.11
CA PHE A 181 15.32 -20.91 9.66
C PHE A 181 16.79 -20.84 9.29
N THR A 182 17.20 -21.65 8.31
CA THR A 182 18.42 -21.35 7.55
C THR A 182 18.24 -20.08 6.73
N SER A 183 19.34 -19.45 6.31
CA SER A 183 19.25 -18.25 5.45
C SER A 183 18.52 -18.50 4.13
N GLN A 184 18.64 -19.70 3.56
CA GLN A 184 17.93 -20.05 2.34
C GLN A 184 16.43 -20.21 2.58
N GLN A 185 16.04 -20.95 3.62
CA GLN A 185 14.63 -21.08 4.01
C GLN A 185 14.00 -19.73 4.33
N TRP A 186 14.72 -18.83 4.99
CA TRP A 186 14.21 -17.49 5.27
C TRP A 186 13.97 -16.67 4.00
N LYS A 187 14.90 -16.71 3.04
CA LYS A 187 14.69 -16.06 1.73
C LYS A 187 13.46 -16.63 1.03
N ASP A 188 13.33 -17.96 1.01
CA ASP A 188 12.20 -18.63 0.38
C ASP A 188 10.87 -18.29 1.09
N PHE A 189 10.88 -18.16 2.42
CA PHE A 189 9.74 -17.72 3.22
C PHE A 189 9.30 -16.29 2.90
N LEU A 190 10.26 -15.35 2.79
CA LEU A 190 9.97 -13.96 2.40
C LEU A 190 9.41 -13.86 0.97
N LEU A 191 9.82 -14.74 0.06
CA LEU A 191 9.23 -14.80 -1.28
C LEU A 191 7.79 -15.34 -1.23
N ARG A 192 7.56 -16.39 -0.43
CA ARG A 192 6.22 -16.97 -0.24
C ARG A 192 5.26 -15.98 0.42
N SER A 193 5.75 -15.12 1.32
CA SER A 193 4.92 -14.10 1.98
C SER A 193 4.40 -13.01 1.02
N ILE A 194 5.07 -12.78 -0.11
CA ILE A 194 4.56 -11.94 -1.21
C ILE A 194 3.85 -12.74 -2.32
N GLY A 195 3.60 -14.03 -2.08
CA GLY A 195 2.84 -14.91 -2.95
C GLY A 195 3.63 -15.56 -4.08
N LEU A 196 4.96 -15.67 -3.95
CA LEU A 196 5.85 -16.31 -4.92
C LEU A 196 6.41 -17.63 -4.38
N GLU A 197 6.27 -18.71 -5.14
CA GLU A 197 6.86 -20.00 -4.78
C GLU A 197 8.32 -20.07 -5.22
N ALA A 198 9.23 -20.19 -4.24
CA ALA A 198 10.66 -20.13 -4.47
C ALA A 198 11.18 -21.25 -5.39
N ASN A 199 10.56 -22.44 -5.35
CA ASN A 199 10.96 -23.58 -6.18
C ASN A 199 10.70 -23.36 -7.68
N ALA A 200 9.82 -22.41 -8.03
CA ALA A 200 9.54 -22.03 -9.41
C ALA A 200 10.52 -20.95 -9.94
N LEU A 201 11.43 -20.45 -9.10
CA LEU A 201 12.32 -19.34 -9.40
C LEU A 201 13.78 -19.80 -9.45
N SER A 202 14.54 -19.24 -10.41
CA SER A 202 16.00 -19.33 -10.37
C SER A 202 16.55 -18.45 -9.24
N ASP A 203 17.77 -18.72 -8.76
CA ASP A 203 18.39 -17.92 -7.69
C ASP A 203 18.46 -16.44 -8.03
N ARG A 204 18.75 -16.12 -9.29
CA ARG A 204 18.75 -14.73 -9.77
C ARG A 204 17.37 -14.08 -9.71
N ALA A 205 16.31 -14.84 -10.01
CA ALA A 205 14.94 -14.35 -9.91
C ALA A 205 14.52 -14.18 -8.44
N LYS A 206 14.97 -15.06 -7.54
CA LYS A 206 14.78 -14.90 -6.09
C LYS A 206 15.41 -13.60 -5.60
N ASP A 207 16.69 -13.37 -5.90
CA ASP A 207 17.40 -12.16 -5.50
C ASP A 207 16.76 -10.89 -6.10
N ALA A 208 16.32 -10.93 -7.36
CA ALA A 208 15.60 -9.83 -8.00
C ALA A 208 14.29 -9.49 -7.29
N ASN A 209 13.50 -10.49 -6.87
CA ASN A 209 12.27 -10.25 -6.12
C ASN A 209 12.54 -9.73 -4.70
N LEU A 210 13.60 -10.19 -4.03
CA LEU A 210 14.01 -9.62 -2.75
C LEU A 210 14.42 -8.15 -2.90
N LEU A 211 15.16 -7.79 -3.96
CA LEU A 211 15.52 -6.40 -4.27
C LEU A 211 14.29 -5.51 -4.50
N ARG A 212 13.21 -6.03 -5.11
CA ARG A 212 11.95 -5.27 -5.24
C ARG A 212 11.33 -4.87 -3.90
N MET A 213 11.63 -5.61 -2.82
CA MET A 213 11.09 -5.32 -1.49
C MET A 213 11.96 -4.33 -0.68
N VAL A 214 13.20 -4.07 -1.10
CA VAL A 214 14.12 -3.16 -0.40
C VAL A 214 13.54 -1.75 -0.18
N PRO A 215 12.82 -1.13 -1.16
CA PRO A 215 12.20 0.18 -0.94
C PRO A 215 11.26 0.28 0.27
N PHE A 216 10.69 -0.84 0.73
CA PHE A 216 9.80 -0.87 1.90
C PHE A 216 10.53 -0.90 3.24
N VAL A 217 11.82 -1.24 3.24
CA VAL A 217 12.60 -1.44 4.48
C VAL A 217 13.80 -0.50 4.58
N GLU A 218 14.23 0.08 3.46
CA GLU A 218 15.27 1.11 3.38
C GLU A 218 14.66 2.45 2.97
N ARG A 219 15.00 3.50 3.71
CA ARG A 219 14.49 4.87 3.48
C ARG A 219 15.12 5.47 2.23
N ASN A 220 14.33 6.20 1.44
CA ASN A 220 14.76 6.88 0.22
C ASN A 220 15.55 5.98 -0.76
N TYR A 221 15.18 4.69 -0.84
CA TYR A 221 15.82 3.74 -1.74
C TYR A 221 15.18 3.82 -3.13
N ASN A 222 15.83 4.57 -4.02
CA ASN A 222 15.29 4.86 -5.35
C ASN A 222 15.57 3.73 -6.34
N LEU A 223 14.50 3.15 -6.91
CA LEU A 223 14.56 1.96 -7.77
C LEU A 223 13.93 2.23 -9.14
N VAL A 224 14.56 1.74 -10.21
CA VAL A 224 13.96 1.70 -11.55
C VAL A 224 13.74 0.25 -11.95
N GLU A 225 12.52 -0.11 -12.32
CA GLU A 225 12.17 -1.43 -12.81
C GLU A 225 11.56 -1.38 -14.22
N LEU A 226 12.31 -1.88 -15.22
CA LEU A 226 11.89 -1.88 -16.62
C LEU A 226 11.94 -3.29 -17.20
N GLY A 227 10.89 -3.67 -17.93
CA GLY A 227 10.86 -4.93 -18.66
C GLY A 227 9.52 -5.22 -19.31
N PRO A 228 9.33 -6.42 -19.88
CA PRO A 228 8.17 -6.72 -20.71
C PRO A 228 6.83 -6.62 -19.95
N ARG A 229 5.74 -6.41 -20.69
CA ARG A 229 4.38 -6.35 -20.12
C ARG A 229 4.01 -7.67 -19.43
N GLY A 230 3.15 -7.59 -18.41
CA GLY A 230 2.60 -8.78 -17.75
C GLY A 230 3.48 -9.45 -16.69
N THR A 231 4.61 -8.86 -16.30
CA THR A 231 5.53 -9.44 -15.29
C THR A 231 5.18 -9.10 -13.84
N GLY A 232 4.01 -8.48 -13.60
CA GLY A 232 3.52 -8.19 -12.25
C GLY A 232 4.27 -7.09 -11.49
N LYS A 233 5.06 -6.26 -12.19
CA LYS A 233 5.90 -5.20 -11.59
C LYS A 233 5.16 -4.29 -10.60
N SER A 234 4.00 -3.78 -10.99
CA SER A 234 3.20 -2.85 -10.17
C SER A 234 2.41 -3.55 -9.06
N HIS A 235 2.26 -4.88 -9.14
CA HIS A 235 1.43 -5.64 -8.20
C HIS A 235 1.96 -5.59 -6.78
N LEU A 236 3.30 -5.67 -6.61
CA LEU A 236 3.92 -5.64 -5.28
C LEU A 236 3.58 -4.33 -4.55
N PHE A 237 3.73 -3.20 -5.23
CA PHE A 237 3.52 -1.86 -4.70
C PHE A 237 2.05 -1.50 -4.46
N GLN A 238 1.11 -2.29 -5.00
CA GLN A 238 -0.32 -2.12 -4.70
C GLN A 238 -0.81 -3.00 -3.55
N GLN A 239 -0.22 -4.18 -3.38
CA GLN A 239 -0.87 -5.26 -2.62
C GLN A 239 -0.21 -5.56 -1.27
N VAL A 240 1.08 -5.26 -1.10
CA VAL A 240 1.84 -5.72 0.07
C VAL A 240 1.75 -4.79 1.27
N SER A 241 1.67 -3.48 1.06
CA SER A 241 1.70 -2.52 2.16
C SER A 241 0.75 -1.36 1.94
N PRO A 242 0.02 -0.93 2.98
CA PRO A 242 -0.76 0.31 2.96
C PRO A 242 0.12 1.57 2.95
N TYR A 243 1.45 1.42 3.11
CA TYR A 243 2.42 2.51 3.07
C TYR A 243 3.07 2.71 1.69
N ALA A 244 2.59 1.99 0.67
CA ALA A 244 2.91 2.29 -0.72
C ALA A 244 1.78 3.04 -1.42
N HIS A 245 2.15 4.04 -2.21
CA HIS A 245 1.25 4.75 -3.09
C HIS A 245 1.65 4.52 -4.55
N LEU A 246 0.79 3.82 -5.31
CA LEU A 246 0.98 3.66 -6.73
C LEU A 246 0.30 4.79 -7.50
N ILE A 247 1.08 5.54 -8.27
CA ILE A 247 0.58 6.51 -9.23
C ILE A 247 0.50 5.83 -10.59
N SER A 248 -0.72 5.59 -11.08
CA SER A 248 -1.00 4.95 -12.37
C SER A 248 -1.81 5.91 -13.25
N GLY A 249 -1.49 5.97 -14.54
CA GLY A 249 -2.36 6.56 -15.57
C GLY A 249 -2.69 8.05 -15.38
N GLY A 250 -1.91 8.92 -16.03
CA GLY A 250 -2.13 10.37 -16.07
C GLY A 250 -0.82 11.12 -15.93
N LYS A 251 -0.81 12.42 -16.28
CA LYS A 251 0.33 13.32 -16.04
C LYS A 251 0.53 13.46 -14.53
N ALA A 252 1.26 12.53 -13.93
CA ALA A 252 1.72 12.63 -12.57
C ALA A 252 2.69 13.82 -12.51
N THR A 253 2.31 14.86 -11.78
CA THR A 253 3.14 16.05 -11.67
C THR A 253 4.05 15.94 -10.45
N ILE A 254 5.30 16.35 -10.61
CA ILE A 254 6.25 16.45 -9.49
C ILE A 254 5.68 17.30 -8.34
N ALA A 255 4.79 18.25 -8.61
CA ALA A 255 4.19 19.09 -7.57
C ALA A 255 3.45 18.27 -6.49
N LYS A 256 2.83 17.13 -6.85
CA LYS A 256 2.17 16.25 -5.87
C LYS A 256 3.17 15.47 -5.00
N MET A 257 4.40 15.30 -5.46
CA MET A 257 5.42 14.52 -4.75
C MET A 257 5.94 15.25 -3.52
N PHE A 258 6.15 16.56 -3.61
CA PHE A 258 6.94 17.31 -2.64
C PHE A 258 6.10 18.20 -1.74
N VAL A 259 5.49 19.25 -2.27
CA VAL A 259 4.61 20.15 -1.51
C VAL A 259 3.60 20.78 -2.46
N ASN A 260 2.34 20.86 -2.02
CA ASN A 260 1.36 21.70 -2.68
C ASN A 260 1.54 23.16 -2.26
N ASN A 261 2.01 24.01 -3.19
CA ASN A 261 2.28 25.43 -2.89
C ASN A 261 1.04 26.25 -2.51
N ALA A 262 -0.16 25.84 -2.92
CA ALA A 262 -1.39 26.57 -2.61
C ALA A 262 -1.86 26.32 -1.17
N SER A 263 -1.59 25.13 -0.62
CA SER A 263 -2.05 24.73 0.72
C SER A 263 -0.94 24.51 1.75
N GLY A 264 0.32 24.44 1.32
CA GLY A 264 1.45 24.06 2.17
C GLY A 264 1.49 22.56 2.52
N ALA A 265 0.54 21.76 2.02
CA ALA A 265 0.45 20.35 2.35
C ALA A 265 1.70 19.60 1.86
N ARG A 266 2.29 18.78 2.75
CA ARG A 266 3.39 17.86 2.44
C ARG A 266 2.94 16.87 1.36
N GLY A 267 3.80 16.58 0.40
CA GLY A 267 3.53 15.70 -0.73
C GLY A 267 3.71 14.22 -0.39
N LEU A 268 3.56 13.37 -1.41
CA LEU A 268 3.49 11.91 -1.25
C LEU A 268 4.73 11.31 -0.56
N VAL A 269 5.94 11.81 -0.82
CA VAL A 269 7.17 11.24 -0.22
C VAL A 269 7.25 11.45 1.28
N CYS A 270 6.51 12.41 1.82
CA CYS A 270 6.39 12.64 3.26
C CYS A 270 5.31 11.77 3.92
N GLN A 271 4.44 11.13 3.13
CA GLN A 271 3.25 10.43 3.61
C GLN A 271 3.37 8.90 3.46
N TYR A 272 4.20 8.44 2.53
CA TYR A 272 4.33 7.04 2.15
C TYR A 272 5.79 6.61 2.16
N ASP A 273 6.04 5.36 2.58
CA ASP A 273 7.36 4.74 2.56
C ASP A 273 7.82 4.47 1.13
N VAL A 274 6.87 4.18 0.23
CA VAL A 274 7.14 3.96 -1.19
C VAL A 274 6.16 4.73 -2.05
N VAL A 275 6.67 5.55 -2.96
CA VAL A 275 5.88 6.15 -4.03
C VAL A 275 6.30 5.53 -5.35
N CYS A 276 5.40 4.72 -5.92
CA CYS A 276 5.67 3.97 -7.14
C CYS A 276 4.96 4.63 -8.33
N PHE A 277 5.73 5.03 -9.34
CA PHE A 277 5.23 5.50 -10.63
C PHE A 277 5.07 4.31 -11.56
N ASP A 278 3.83 3.91 -11.83
CA ASP A 278 3.54 2.98 -12.91
C ASP A 278 3.52 3.73 -14.25
N GLU A 279 3.87 3.04 -15.33
CA GLU A 279 3.97 3.61 -16.66
C GLU A 279 4.83 4.89 -16.70
N VAL A 280 6.11 4.77 -16.34
CA VAL A 280 7.06 5.91 -16.25
C VAL A 280 7.11 6.82 -17.48
N SER A 281 6.76 6.32 -18.67
CA SER A 281 6.63 7.10 -19.90
C SER A 281 5.57 8.20 -19.82
N GLY A 282 4.57 8.05 -18.94
CA GLY A 282 3.48 9.00 -18.74
C GLY A 282 3.79 10.11 -17.73
N ILE A 283 4.96 10.08 -17.07
CA ILE A 283 5.36 11.12 -16.13
C ILE A 283 5.56 12.44 -16.88
N SER A 284 4.94 13.52 -16.38
CA SER A 284 5.05 14.85 -16.97
C SER A 284 5.67 15.81 -15.98
N PHE A 285 6.70 16.50 -16.43
CA PHE A 285 7.37 17.53 -15.64
C PHE A 285 6.75 18.88 -15.93
N ASP A 286 6.15 19.49 -14.91
CA ASP A 286 5.59 20.84 -15.03
C ASP A 286 6.70 21.88 -15.25
N SER A 287 7.93 21.59 -14.83
CA SER A 287 9.11 22.45 -15.02
C SER A 287 10.44 21.69 -14.80
N LYS A 288 11.54 22.22 -15.36
CA LYS A 288 12.91 21.76 -15.07
C LYS A 288 13.26 21.85 -13.57
N GLU A 289 12.63 22.78 -12.86
CA GLU A 289 12.79 22.95 -11.41
C GLU A 289 12.37 21.68 -10.65
N GLY A 290 11.28 21.03 -11.07
CA GLY A 290 10.81 19.80 -10.42
C GLY A 290 11.85 18.69 -10.45
N ILE A 291 12.55 18.51 -11.58
CA ILE A 291 13.59 17.47 -11.72
C ILE A 291 14.78 17.79 -10.81
N ASN A 292 15.16 19.06 -10.68
CA ASN A 292 16.24 19.45 -9.77
C ASN A 292 15.87 19.22 -8.29
N ILE A 293 14.63 19.52 -7.90
CA ILE A 293 14.11 19.21 -6.55
C ILE A 293 14.16 17.70 -6.30
N MET A 294 13.71 16.91 -7.28
CA MET A 294 13.75 15.45 -7.20
C MET A 294 15.17 14.89 -7.08
N LYS A 295 16.13 15.43 -7.84
CA LYS A 295 17.55 15.06 -7.69
C LYS A 295 18.08 15.39 -6.30
N GLY A 296 17.79 16.58 -5.77
CA GLY A 296 18.18 16.93 -4.40
C GLY A 296 17.61 15.96 -3.37
N TYR A 297 16.33 15.62 -3.52
CA TYR A 297 15.65 14.66 -2.65
C TYR A 297 16.25 13.26 -2.72
N MET A 298 16.40 12.70 -3.92
CA MET A 298 16.89 11.33 -4.11
C MET A 298 18.32 11.14 -3.56
N GLU A 299 19.11 12.20 -3.47
CA GLU A 299 20.46 12.17 -2.91
C GLU A 299 20.50 12.35 -1.39
N SER A 300 19.67 13.25 -0.85
CA SER A 300 19.81 13.72 0.54
C SER A 300 18.64 13.36 1.47
N GLY A 301 17.53 12.86 0.92
CA GLY A 301 16.25 12.71 1.64
C GLY A 301 15.61 14.06 1.98
N GLU A 302 16.09 15.15 1.40
CA GLU A 302 15.68 16.51 1.71
C GLU A 302 15.38 17.29 0.43
N PHE A 303 14.34 18.13 0.48
CA PHE A 303 14.02 19.00 -0.62
C PHE A 303 13.61 20.39 -0.12
N SER A 304 13.92 21.40 -0.92
CA SER A 304 13.59 22.79 -0.62
C SER A 304 12.67 23.33 -1.69
N ARG A 305 11.58 23.97 -1.26
CA ARG A 305 10.70 24.72 -2.15
C ARG A 305 10.40 26.07 -1.49
N GLY A 306 11.15 27.10 -1.88
CA GLY A 306 11.15 28.39 -1.20
C GLY A 306 12.26 28.48 -0.13
N LYS A 307 11.91 28.85 1.11
CA LYS A 307 12.88 29.08 2.21
C LYS A 307 12.97 27.93 3.24
N GLU A 308 12.06 26.97 3.19
CA GLU A 308 12.02 25.85 4.13
C GLU A 308 12.53 24.59 3.44
N SER A 309 13.45 23.88 4.10
CA SER A 309 13.87 22.56 3.68
C SER A 309 13.11 21.49 4.46
N ILE A 310 12.76 20.42 3.76
CA ILE A 310 11.80 19.42 4.22
C ILE A 310 12.46 18.07 4.05
N ARG A 311 12.57 17.32 5.15
CA ARG A 311 13.05 15.95 5.14
C ARG A 311 11.90 14.97 5.00
N ALA A 312 12.16 13.89 4.27
CA ALA A 312 11.20 12.81 4.08
C ALA A 312 11.92 11.50 3.78
N ASP A 313 11.29 10.38 4.12
CA ASP A 313 11.90 9.05 4.06
C ASP A 313 11.41 8.20 2.87
N GLY A 314 10.39 8.67 2.12
CA GLY A 314 9.74 7.91 1.06
C GLY A 314 10.64 7.58 -0.14
N SER A 315 10.75 6.29 -0.45
CA SER A 315 11.45 5.75 -1.62
C SER A 315 10.70 6.04 -2.92
N MET A 316 11.41 6.42 -3.99
CA MET A 316 10.81 6.55 -5.33
C MET A 316 11.07 5.32 -6.18
N VAL A 317 10.00 4.71 -6.68
CA VAL A 317 10.08 3.53 -7.55
C VAL A 317 9.49 3.86 -8.92
N PHE A 318 10.24 3.59 -9.98
CA PHE A 318 9.86 3.91 -11.36
C PHE A 318 9.67 2.61 -12.15
N VAL A 319 8.42 2.28 -12.46
CA VAL A 319 8.04 1.04 -13.14
C VAL A 319 7.62 1.30 -14.58
N GLY A 320 8.18 0.55 -15.53
CA GLY A 320 7.91 0.75 -16.95
C GLY A 320 8.03 -0.48 -17.82
N ASN A 321 7.57 -0.32 -19.06
CA ASN A 321 7.68 -1.33 -20.09
C ASN A 321 8.61 -0.85 -21.19
N PHE A 322 9.41 -1.75 -21.75
CA PHE A 322 10.08 -1.47 -23.02
C PHE A 322 9.07 -1.46 -24.16
N ASP A 323 9.28 -0.58 -25.14
CA ASP A 323 8.48 -0.49 -26.36
C ASP A 323 8.81 -1.60 -27.38
N VAL A 324 9.99 -2.20 -27.23
CA VAL A 324 10.52 -3.29 -28.06
C VAL A 324 10.87 -4.50 -27.19
N ASP A 325 11.14 -5.66 -27.81
CA ASP A 325 11.57 -6.83 -27.07
C ASP A 325 12.91 -6.60 -26.34
N VAL A 326 13.16 -7.39 -25.29
CA VAL A 326 14.32 -7.20 -24.39
C VAL A 326 15.65 -7.41 -25.12
N GLU A 327 15.71 -8.33 -26.09
CA GLU A 327 16.94 -8.63 -26.84
C GLU A 327 17.32 -7.48 -27.78
N HIS A 328 16.34 -6.84 -28.40
CA HIS A 328 16.52 -5.66 -29.23
C HIS A 328 16.90 -4.44 -28.40
N GLN A 329 16.25 -4.25 -27.23
CA GLN A 329 16.59 -3.16 -26.32
C GLN A 329 18.04 -3.26 -25.82
N GLN A 330 18.50 -4.46 -25.46
CA GLN A 330 19.88 -4.67 -24.98
C GLN A 330 20.95 -4.40 -26.05
N ARG A 331 20.62 -4.53 -27.33
CA ARG A 331 21.57 -4.38 -28.44
C ARG A 331 21.67 -2.96 -28.99
N VAL A 332 20.60 -2.17 -28.91
CA VAL A 332 20.50 -0.89 -29.64
C VAL A 332 19.88 0.25 -28.81
N GLY A 333 19.20 -0.03 -27.70
CA GLY A 333 18.39 0.95 -26.97
C GLY A 333 19.05 1.53 -25.71
N HIS A 334 18.64 2.74 -25.35
CA HIS A 334 18.97 3.31 -24.03
C HIS A 334 18.29 2.50 -22.93
N LEU A 335 19.00 2.13 -21.84
CA LEU A 335 18.42 1.32 -20.75
C LEU A 335 17.21 2.00 -20.08
N PHE A 336 17.22 3.32 -20.04
CA PHE A 336 16.10 4.15 -19.56
C PHE A 336 15.16 4.60 -20.68
N GLY A 337 15.20 3.96 -21.85
CA GLY A 337 14.42 4.34 -23.04
C GLY A 337 12.95 4.72 -22.78
N PRO A 338 12.21 3.98 -21.95
CA PRO A 338 10.81 4.29 -21.59
C PRO A 338 10.61 5.53 -20.71
N LEU A 339 11.66 6.06 -20.07
CA LEU A 339 11.53 7.25 -19.23
C LEU A 339 11.44 8.51 -20.10
N PRO A 340 10.83 9.60 -19.60
CA PRO A 340 10.80 10.86 -20.31
C PRO A 340 12.22 11.38 -20.59
N PRO A 341 12.45 12.09 -21.72
CA PRO A 341 13.78 12.56 -22.12
C PRO A 341 14.52 13.35 -21.03
N GLU A 342 13.80 14.14 -20.23
CA GLU A 342 14.37 14.97 -19.19
C GLU A 342 14.96 14.17 -18.01
N MET A 343 14.55 12.91 -17.83
CA MET A 343 15.18 11.97 -16.89
C MET A 343 16.14 11.03 -17.62
N ARG A 344 15.70 10.51 -18.76
CA ARG A 344 16.44 9.53 -19.57
C ARG A 344 17.79 10.08 -20.01
N ASP A 345 17.92 11.37 -20.26
CA ASP A 345 19.16 11.96 -20.76
C ASP A 345 19.89 12.80 -19.68
N ASP A 346 19.46 12.72 -18.41
CA ASP A 346 20.08 13.42 -17.25
C ASP A 346 20.91 12.46 -16.39
N THR A 347 22.23 12.49 -16.57
CA THR A 347 23.16 11.62 -15.84
C THR A 347 23.15 11.87 -14.33
N ALA A 348 22.90 13.10 -13.88
CA ALA A 348 22.81 13.40 -12.46
C ALA A 348 21.58 12.72 -11.84
N TRP A 349 20.46 12.67 -12.56
CA TRP A 349 19.32 11.88 -12.10
C TRP A 349 19.65 10.38 -12.01
N MET A 350 20.35 9.83 -13.00
CA MET A 350 20.73 8.40 -13.02
C MET A 350 21.65 8.02 -11.85
N ASP A 351 22.61 8.87 -11.49
CA ASP A 351 23.56 8.63 -10.39
C ASP A 351 22.86 8.49 -9.01
N ARG A 352 21.60 8.91 -8.91
CA ARG A 352 20.80 8.89 -7.67
C ARG A 352 19.85 7.68 -7.61
N ILE A 353 19.89 6.81 -8.62
CA ILE A 353 19.21 5.52 -8.61
C ILE A 353 20.07 4.52 -7.85
N HIS A 354 19.49 3.90 -6.83
CA HIS A 354 20.18 2.89 -6.03
C HIS A 354 20.23 1.54 -6.76
N CYS A 355 19.18 1.21 -7.52
CA CYS A 355 19.13 -0.03 -8.27
C CYS A 355 18.29 0.07 -9.55
N TYR A 356 18.84 -0.49 -10.63
CA TYR A 356 18.12 -0.79 -11.86
C TYR A 356 17.79 -2.28 -11.92
N LEU A 357 16.50 -2.60 -11.95
CA LEU A 357 15.99 -3.96 -11.96
C LEU A 357 15.42 -4.35 -13.33
N PRO A 358 16.01 -5.31 -14.06
CA PRO A 358 15.48 -5.79 -15.33
C PRO A 358 14.28 -6.73 -15.10
N ALA A 359 13.09 -6.31 -15.45
CA ALA A 359 11.83 -6.97 -15.06
C ALA A 359 11.44 -8.23 -15.87
N GLY A 360 12.40 -8.86 -16.55
CA GLY A 360 12.19 -10.08 -17.35
C GLY A 360 12.60 -11.38 -16.67
N MET A 361 13.15 -11.32 -15.45
CA MET A 361 13.71 -12.50 -14.76
C MET A 361 12.66 -13.31 -13.98
N CYS A 362 11.47 -12.76 -13.79
CA CYS A 362 10.38 -13.38 -13.04
C CYS A 362 9.18 -13.53 -13.98
N ARG A 363 8.92 -14.75 -14.47
CA ARG A 363 7.63 -15.07 -15.10
C ARG A 363 6.63 -15.36 -13.96
N LYS A 364 5.42 -14.81 -14.06
CA LYS A 364 4.30 -15.20 -13.20
C LYS A 364 3.81 -16.59 -13.56
#